data_AF-A0A6J1LPB8-F1
#
_entry.id   AF-A0A6J1LPB8-F1
#
_cell.length_a   1.000
_cell.length_b   1.000
_cell.length_c   1.000
_cell.angle_alpha   90.00
_cell.angle_beta   90.00
_cell.angle_gamma   90.00
#
_symmetry.space_group_name_H-M   'P 1'
#
loop_
_entity.id
_entity.type
_entity.pdbx_description
1 polymer ?
#
loop_
_entity_poly.entity_id
_entity_poly.type
_entity_poly.pdbx_seq_one_letter_code
_entity_poly.pdbx_strand_id
1 'polypeptide(L)'
;MFKLTICCMLIVVLGAAAQVVKKPTPVCVGRCTILDLKRTTAVCTRDARTNLCTKLRPCRLRERNCALRKLGMAPLRQTTLRQCANVQGIEGTARCAPIKVRSCIDKSCINQKPNSCWRTRDGRKLWLSICDARRVNCVNRKRPQLQLVRLQDIKCRIKPVITA
;
A
#
# COMPACT_ATOMS: atom_id res chain seq x y z
N MET A 1 -11.80 -46.26 -50.43
CA MET A 1 -11.66 -46.44 -48.95
C MET A 1 -11.30 -45.17 -48.20
N PHE A 2 -10.66 -44.15 -48.81
CA PHE A 2 -10.26 -42.89 -48.16
C PHE A 2 -11.40 -41.95 -47.70
N LYS A 3 -12.59 -42.02 -48.31
CA LYS A 3 -13.72 -41.12 -47.99
C LYS A 3 -14.36 -41.42 -46.63
N LEU A 4 -14.38 -42.68 -46.21
CA LEU A 4 -14.92 -43.11 -44.92
C LEU A 4 -14.02 -42.70 -43.76
N THR A 5 -12.70 -42.82 -43.92
CA THR A 5 -11.71 -42.39 -42.90
C THR A 5 -11.71 -40.88 -42.68
N ILE A 6 -11.90 -40.08 -43.72
CA ILE A 6 -12.01 -38.61 -43.58
C ILE A 6 -13.30 -38.23 -42.85
N CYS A 7 -14.41 -38.91 -43.14
CA CYS A 7 -15.68 -38.67 -42.48
C CYS A 7 -15.64 -39.05 -40.99
N CYS A 8 -15.00 -40.17 -40.64
CA CYS A 8 -14.80 -40.57 -39.24
C CYS A 8 -13.90 -39.57 -38.49
N MET A 9 -12.83 -39.07 -39.10
CA MET A 9 -11.96 -38.05 -38.49
C MET A 9 -12.72 -36.73 -38.24
N LEU A 10 -13.57 -36.30 -39.16
CA LEU A 10 -14.40 -35.10 -38.97
C LEU A 10 -15.37 -35.25 -37.81
N ILE A 11 -16.00 -36.42 -37.64
CA ILE A 11 -16.93 -36.67 -36.52
C ILE A 11 -16.20 -36.68 -35.17
N VAL A 12 -14.98 -37.21 -35.11
CA VAL A 12 -14.16 -37.20 -33.89
C VAL A 12 -13.71 -35.77 -33.53
N VAL A 13 -13.35 -34.95 -34.51
CA VAL A 13 -13.00 -33.53 -34.29
C VAL A 13 -14.22 -32.71 -33.84
N LEU A 14 -15.40 -32.94 -34.42
CA LEU A 14 -16.65 -32.31 -33.99
C LEU A 14 -17.09 -32.74 -32.58
N GLY A 15 -16.87 -34.01 -32.20
CA GLY A 15 -17.15 -34.53 -30.86
C GLY A 15 -16.21 -33.96 -29.78
N ALA A 16 -14.94 -33.70 -30.13
CA ALA A 16 -13.96 -33.10 -29.21
C ALA A 16 -14.22 -31.59 -28.96
N ALA A 17 -14.74 -30.87 -29.96
CA ALA A 17 -15.09 -29.45 -29.82
C ALA A 17 -16.33 -29.20 -28.95
N ALA A 18 -17.22 -30.18 -28.83
CA ALA A 18 -18.47 -30.06 -28.06
C ALA A 18 -18.30 -30.25 -26.55
N GLN A 19 -17.14 -30.69 -26.06
CA GLN A 19 -16.85 -30.79 -24.63
C GLN A 19 -16.44 -29.43 -24.04
N VAL A 20 -17.30 -28.42 -24.23
CA VAL A 20 -17.28 -27.26 -23.34
C VAL A 20 -17.83 -27.76 -22.01
N VAL A 21 -16.92 -28.23 -21.15
CA VAL A 21 -17.20 -28.50 -19.75
C VAL A 21 -17.80 -27.21 -19.18
N LYS A 22 -19.13 -27.18 -19.08
CA LYS A 22 -19.87 -26.12 -18.39
C LYS A 22 -19.38 -26.15 -16.95
N LYS A 23 -18.34 -25.38 -16.66
CA LYS A 23 -17.89 -25.18 -15.28
C LYS A 23 -19.13 -24.78 -14.49
N PRO A 24 -19.43 -25.44 -13.36
CA PRO A 24 -20.60 -25.12 -12.57
C PRO A 24 -20.58 -23.62 -12.29
N THR A 25 -21.65 -22.94 -12.70
CA THR A 25 -21.80 -21.50 -12.47
C THR A 25 -21.80 -21.30 -10.96
N PRO A 26 -20.87 -20.48 -10.42
CA PRO A 26 -20.81 -20.29 -8.98
C PRO A 26 -22.09 -19.59 -8.53
N VAL A 27 -22.89 -20.29 -7.71
CA VAL A 27 -24.09 -19.74 -7.11
C VAL A 27 -23.69 -18.56 -6.22
N CYS A 28 -24.14 -17.36 -6.61
CA CYS A 28 -23.89 -16.17 -5.83
C CYS A 28 -24.90 -16.07 -4.70
N VAL A 29 -24.45 -16.25 -3.47
CA VAL A 29 -25.32 -16.20 -2.29
C VAL A 29 -25.40 -14.77 -1.75
N GLY A 30 -26.63 -14.24 -1.67
CA GLY A 30 -27.02 -13.06 -0.89
C GLY A 30 -26.56 -11.68 -1.41
N ARG A 31 -27.51 -10.78 -1.65
CA ARG A 31 -27.24 -9.34 -1.79
C ARG A 31 -27.00 -8.70 -0.42
N CYS A 32 -26.40 -7.52 -0.37
CA CYS A 32 -26.34 -6.71 0.85
C CYS A 32 -27.76 -6.49 1.39
N THR A 33 -27.97 -6.84 2.65
CA THR A 33 -29.21 -6.56 3.36
C THR A 33 -29.18 -5.16 3.99
N ILE A 34 -30.33 -4.64 4.43
CA ILE A 34 -30.39 -3.37 5.18
C ILE A 34 -29.52 -3.44 6.45
N LEU A 35 -29.49 -4.59 7.12
CA LEU A 35 -28.64 -4.81 8.30
C LEU A 35 -27.15 -4.72 7.95
N ASP A 36 -26.73 -5.27 6.81
CA ASP A 36 -25.34 -5.15 6.35
C ASP A 36 -24.94 -3.69 6.05
N LEU A 37 -25.88 -2.89 5.53
CA LEU A 37 -25.68 -1.47 5.26
C LEU A 37 -25.61 -0.61 6.54
N LYS A 38 -26.08 -1.13 7.68
CA LYS A 38 -25.93 -0.46 8.99
C LYS A 38 -24.58 -0.78 9.66
N ARG A 39 -23.88 -1.85 9.26
CA ARG A 39 -22.59 -2.24 9.87
C ARG A 39 -21.45 -1.31 9.45
N THR A 40 -20.72 -0.76 10.42
CA THR A 40 -19.56 0.14 10.18
C THR A 40 -18.29 -0.59 9.74
N THR A 41 -18.31 -1.92 9.72
CA THR A 41 -17.17 -2.75 9.28
C THR A 41 -16.85 -2.52 7.82
N ALA A 42 -15.57 -2.33 7.51
CA ALA A 42 -15.07 -2.18 6.15
C ALA A 42 -13.96 -3.20 5.88
N VAL A 43 -13.77 -3.50 4.60
CA VAL A 43 -12.65 -4.27 4.05
C VAL A 43 -11.92 -3.41 3.03
N CYS A 44 -10.64 -3.72 2.82
CA CYS A 44 -9.82 -3.06 1.80
C CYS A 44 -9.50 -4.06 0.70
N THR A 45 -9.60 -3.63 -0.55
CA THR A 45 -9.06 -4.36 -1.70
C THR A 45 -8.05 -3.48 -2.43
N ARG A 46 -7.08 -4.11 -3.08
CA ARG A 46 -6.06 -3.42 -3.89
C ARG A 46 -6.13 -3.91 -5.32
N ASP A 47 -6.16 -2.96 -6.24
CA ASP A 47 -5.85 -3.22 -7.64
C ASP A 47 -4.33 -3.09 -7.84
N ALA A 48 -3.70 -4.19 -8.22
CA ALA A 48 -2.26 -4.25 -8.44
C ALA A 48 -1.82 -3.46 -9.68
N ARG A 49 -2.68 -3.33 -10.70
CA ARG A 49 -2.35 -2.64 -11.96
C ARG A 49 -2.37 -1.13 -11.80
N THR A 50 -3.40 -0.61 -11.14
CA THR A 50 -3.60 0.84 -10.97
C THR A 50 -3.06 1.38 -9.64
N ASN A 51 -2.66 0.49 -8.73
CA ASN A 51 -2.28 0.82 -7.35
C ASN A 51 -3.36 1.62 -6.59
N LEU A 52 -4.62 1.40 -6.95
CA LEU A 52 -5.78 1.95 -6.27
C LEU A 52 -6.25 0.97 -5.19
N CYS A 53 -6.66 1.54 -4.07
CA CYS A 53 -7.24 0.82 -2.96
C CYS A 53 -8.71 1.23 -2.82
N THR A 54 -9.59 0.24 -2.76
CA THR A 54 -11.02 0.46 -2.55
C THR A 54 -11.39 -0.03 -1.16
N LYS A 55 -12.01 0.86 -0.39
CA LYS A 55 -12.65 0.55 0.87
C LYS A 55 -14.11 0.27 0.59
N LEU A 56 -14.64 -0.81 1.12
CA LEU A 56 -16.03 -1.22 0.91
C LEU A 56 -16.53 -2.06 2.07
N ARG A 57 -17.84 -2.18 2.20
CA ARG A 57 -18.43 -3.13 3.17
C ARG A 57 -18.17 -4.58 2.74
N PRO A 58 -18.06 -5.52 3.68
CA PRO A 58 -17.91 -6.95 3.38
C PRO A 58 -18.98 -7.48 2.42
N CYS A 59 -20.23 -7.05 2.58
CA CYS A 59 -21.33 -7.49 1.72
C CYS A 59 -21.12 -7.04 0.26
N ARG A 60 -20.69 -5.80 0.04
CA ARG A 60 -20.39 -5.24 -1.29
C ARG A 60 -19.24 -5.98 -1.97
N LEU A 61 -18.26 -6.43 -1.20
CA LEU A 61 -17.16 -7.23 -1.74
C LEU A 61 -17.65 -8.58 -2.25
N ARG A 62 -18.56 -9.25 -1.51
CA ARG A 62 -19.18 -10.50 -1.95
C ARG A 62 -19.96 -10.32 -3.25
N GLU A 63 -20.78 -9.27 -3.33
CA GLU A 63 -21.52 -8.93 -4.56
C GLU A 63 -20.59 -8.70 -5.75
N ARG A 64 -19.53 -7.90 -5.56
CA ARG A 64 -18.57 -7.60 -6.62
C ARG A 64 -17.80 -8.84 -7.06
N ASN A 65 -17.37 -9.68 -6.12
CA ASN A 65 -16.69 -10.94 -6.44
C ASN A 65 -17.62 -11.94 -7.12
N CYS A 66 -18.91 -11.94 -6.80
CA CYS A 66 -19.92 -12.68 -7.54
C CYS A 66 -19.99 -12.20 -9.00
N ALA A 67 -20.10 -10.88 -9.22
CA ALA A 67 -20.18 -10.32 -10.56
C ALA A 67 -18.93 -10.67 -11.39
N LEU A 68 -17.74 -10.55 -10.79
CA LEU A 68 -16.48 -10.94 -11.44
C LEU A 68 -16.47 -12.40 -11.84
N ARG A 69 -16.92 -13.31 -10.97
CA ARG A 69 -17.02 -14.74 -11.29
C ARG A 69 -17.98 -15.03 -12.44
N LYS A 70 -19.12 -14.33 -12.50
CA LYS A 70 -20.06 -14.44 -13.64
C LYS A 70 -19.43 -14.03 -14.97
N LEU A 71 -18.51 -13.06 -14.92
CA LEU A 71 -17.72 -12.60 -16.07
C LEU A 71 -16.47 -13.45 -16.33
N GLY A 72 -16.26 -14.56 -15.60
CA GLY A 72 -15.06 -15.39 -15.73
C GLY A 72 -13.78 -14.74 -15.19
N MET A 73 -13.89 -13.64 -14.45
CA MET A 73 -12.77 -12.90 -13.89
C MET A 73 -12.41 -13.38 -12.48
N ALA A 74 -11.14 -13.20 -12.10
CA ALA A 74 -10.67 -13.50 -10.76
C ALA A 74 -11.32 -12.56 -9.71
N PRO A 75 -11.67 -13.07 -8.52
CA PRO A 75 -12.21 -12.24 -7.45
C PRO A 75 -11.16 -11.27 -6.90
N LEU A 76 -11.63 -10.13 -6.39
CA LEU A 76 -10.81 -9.19 -5.65
C LEU A 76 -10.34 -9.81 -4.34
N ARG A 77 -9.04 -9.69 -4.06
CA ARG A 77 -8.43 -10.12 -2.80
C ARG A 77 -8.49 -9.00 -1.77
N GLN A 78 -8.82 -9.38 -0.54
CA GLN A 78 -8.74 -8.47 0.61
C GLN A 78 -7.28 -8.21 0.96
N THR A 79 -7.02 -7.00 1.44
CA THR A 79 -5.73 -6.59 1.98
C THR A 79 -5.93 -5.88 3.32
N THR A 80 -4.83 -5.52 3.98
CA THR A 80 -4.85 -4.81 5.26
C THR A 80 -5.59 -3.48 5.13
N LEU A 81 -6.46 -3.15 6.10
CA LEU A 81 -7.16 -1.86 6.15
C LEU A 81 -6.21 -0.67 6.17
N ARG A 82 -4.97 -0.84 6.68
CA ARG A 82 -3.91 0.18 6.65
C ARG A 82 -3.59 0.66 5.23
N GLN A 83 -3.70 -0.20 4.21
CA GLN A 83 -3.53 0.23 2.81
C GLN A 83 -4.63 1.15 2.29
N CYS A 84 -5.83 1.11 2.89
CA CYS A 84 -6.93 2.00 2.56
C CYS A 84 -6.95 3.26 3.43
N ALA A 85 -5.87 3.60 4.14
CA ALA A 85 -5.84 4.76 5.06
C ALA A 85 -6.14 6.10 4.37
N ASN A 86 -5.86 6.22 3.06
CA ASN A 86 -6.18 7.42 2.26
C ASN A 86 -7.65 7.50 1.83
N VAL A 87 -8.44 6.43 2.00
CA VAL A 87 -9.87 6.43 1.66
C VAL A 87 -10.68 6.98 2.83
N GLN A 88 -11.29 8.14 2.62
CA GLN A 88 -12.18 8.78 3.59
C GLN A 88 -13.50 8.00 3.70
N GLY A 89 -14.06 7.92 4.92
CA GLY A 89 -15.32 7.21 5.17
C GLY A 89 -15.22 5.68 5.20
N ILE A 90 -16.38 5.04 5.05
CA ILE A 90 -16.56 3.57 5.10
C ILE A 90 -16.43 2.96 3.71
N GLU A 91 -16.74 3.73 2.66
CA GLU A 91 -16.70 3.30 1.27
C GLU A 91 -16.02 4.37 0.42
N GLY A 92 -15.24 3.95 -0.58
CA GLY A 92 -14.57 4.86 -1.50
C GLY A 92 -13.34 4.25 -2.15
N THR A 93 -12.69 5.00 -3.04
CA THR A 93 -11.45 4.59 -3.71
C THR A 93 -10.44 5.73 -3.68
N ALA A 94 -9.19 5.40 -3.39
CA ALA A 94 -8.06 6.34 -3.41
C ALA A 94 -6.78 5.58 -3.75
N ARG A 95 -5.67 6.30 -3.96
CA ARG A 95 -4.35 5.65 -4.05
C ARG A 95 -4.04 4.93 -2.74
N CYS A 96 -3.54 3.69 -2.86
CA CYS A 96 -3.16 2.91 -1.69
C CYS A 96 -2.15 3.65 -0.81
N ALA A 97 -2.40 3.65 0.50
CA ALA A 97 -1.44 4.12 1.46
C ALA A 97 -0.20 3.20 1.48
N PRO A 98 1.01 3.76 1.60
CA PRO A 98 2.21 2.96 1.72
C PRO A 98 2.14 2.15 3.03
N ILE A 99 2.17 0.81 2.94
CA ILE A 99 2.21 -0.08 4.14
C ILE A 99 3.44 0.25 4.99
N LYS A 100 4.54 0.61 4.32
CA LYS A 100 5.72 1.17 4.95
C LYS A 100 5.52 2.67 5.07
N VAL A 101 5.05 3.13 6.23
CA VAL A 101 5.60 4.40 6.73
C VAL A 101 7.08 4.09 6.86
N ARG A 102 7.91 4.50 5.90
CA ARG A 102 9.37 4.43 6.10
C ARG A 102 9.58 5.19 7.39
N SER A 103 9.86 4.48 8.48
CA SER A 103 10.33 5.14 9.65
C SER A 103 11.60 5.83 9.20
N CYS A 104 11.73 7.12 9.45
CA CYS A 104 13.00 7.82 9.27
C CYS A 104 14.15 7.15 10.05
N ILE A 105 13.82 6.22 10.96
CA ILE A 105 14.74 5.39 11.71
C ILE A 105 15.24 4.20 10.86
N ASP A 106 14.49 3.76 9.84
CA ASP A 106 14.83 2.59 9.00
C ASP A 106 16.00 2.88 8.05
N LYS A 107 16.32 4.17 7.81
CA LYS A 107 17.53 4.55 7.08
C LYS A 107 18.70 4.59 8.06
N SER A 108 19.61 3.62 7.95
CA SER A 108 20.86 3.66 8.68
C SER A 108 21.78 4.75 8.09
N CYS A 109 22.39 5.56 8.96
CA CYS A 109 23.31 6.64 8.58
C CYS A 109 24.75 6.13 8.44
N ILE A 110 24.94 4.90 7.95
CA ILE A 110 26.23 4.22 7.92
C ILE A 110 27.21 4.99 7.02
N ASN A 111 28.45 5.14 7.49
CA ASN A 111 29.56 5.83 6.80
C ASN A 111 29.34 7.32 6.49
N GLN A 112 28.37 7.98 7.11
CA GLN A 112 28.23 9.43 6.97
C GLN A 112 29.13 10.18 7.94
N LYS A 113 29.99 11.04 7.41
CA LYS A 113 30.83 11.93 8.22
C LYS A 113 30.03 13.16 8.68
N PRO A 114 30.26 13.66 9.90
CA PRO A 114 29.71 14.94 10.33
C PRO A 114 30.10 16.09 9.38
N ASN A 115 29.10 16.76 8.81
CA ASN A 115 29.30 17.74 7.74
C ASN A 115 28.39 18.97 7.84
N SER A 116 27.72 19.17 8.99
CA SER A 116 26.80 20.29 9.15
C SER A 116 26.63 20.71 10.61
N CYS A 117 26.40 22.01 10.83
CA CYS A 117 26.14 22.59 12.15
C CYS A 117 24.65 22.61 12.49
N TRP A 118 24.32 22.18 13.71
CA TRP A 118 22.96 22.13 14.24
C TRP A 118 22.90 22.73 15.64
N ARG A 119 21.74 23.26 16.03
CA ARG A 119 21.49 23.86 17.33
C ARG A 119 20.30 23.20 18.00
N THR A 120 20.46 22.83 19.27
CA THR A 120 19.36 22.39 20.13
C THR A 120 18.62 23.60 20.72
N ARG A 121 17.43 23.39 21.29
CA ARG A 121 16.65 24.50 21.86
C ARG A 121 17.36 25.18 23.05
N ASP A 122 18.11 24.43 23.84
CA ASP A 122 18.96 24.92 24.95
C ASP A 122 20.24 25.63 24.47
N GLY A 123 20.43 25.79 23.16
CA GLY A 123 21.51 26.60 22.59
C GLY A 123 22.81 25.85 22.31
N ARG A 124 22.90 24.55 22.67
CA ARG A 124 24.07 23.73 22.35
C ARG A 124 24.22 23.59 20.83
N LYS A 125 25.46 23.63 20.38
CA LYS A 125 25.83 23.46 18.98
C LYS A 125 26.39 22.07 18.77
N LEU A 126 25.89 21.37 17.77
CA LEU A 126 26.24 19.99 17.44
C LEU A 126 26.75 19.92 16.01
N TRP A 127 27.89 19.27 15.80
CA TRP A 127 28.43 18.98 14.48
C TRP A 127 28.04 17.55 14.10
N LEU A 128 27.10 17.39 13.18
CA LEU A 128 26.48 16.11 12.85
C LEU A 128 26.42 15.89 11.33
N SER A 129 26.21 14.63 10.92
CA SER A 129 25.81 14.35 9.54
C SER A 129 24.38 14.83 9.32
N ILE A 130 24.05 15.19 8.08
CA ILE A 130 22.67 15.55 7.72
C ILE A 130 21.70 14.39 8.02
N CYS A 131 22.14 13.13 7.85
CA CYS A 131 21.31 11.97 8.14
C CYS A 131 21.01 11.85 9.64
N ASP A 132 22.02 11.96 10.50
CA ASP A 132 21.83 11.86 11.95
C ASP A 132 20.92 12.97 12.47
N ALA A 133 21.12 14.22 12.01
CA ALA A 133 20.27 15.33 12.42
C ALA A 133 18.81 15.16 11.97
N ARG A 134 18.59 14.67 10.74
CA ARG A 134 17.23 14.34 10.25
C ARG A 134 16.60 13.20 11.02
N ARG A 135 17.39 12.19 11.41
CA ARG A 135 16.94 11.07 12.23
C ARG A 135 16.48 11.56 13.60
N VAL A 136 17.28 12.39 14.28
CA VAL A 136 16.92 13.03 15.56
C VAL A 136 15.62 13.82 15.43
N ASN A 137 15.52 14.71 14.44
CA ASN A 137 14.30 15.52 14.24
C ASN A 137 13.06 14.67 13.95
N CYS A 138 13.25 13.55 13.27
CA CYS A 138 12.14 12.68 12.95
C CYS A 138 11.68 11.82 14.14
N VAL A 139 12.59 11.32 14.98
CA VAL A 139 12.23 10.70 16.27
C VAL A 139 11.48 11.72 17.14
N ASN A 140 11.93 12.97 17.13
CA ASN A 140 11.35 14.08 17.89
C ASN A 140 10.26 14.85 17.13
N ARG A 141 9.62 14.25 16.11
CA ARG A 141 8.62 14.96 15.28
C ARG A 141 7.47 15.57 16.09
N LYS A 142 7.06 14.92 17.18
CA LYS A 142 6.00 15.38 18.10
C LYS A 142 6.52 16.21 19.28
N ARG A 143 7.83 16.45 19.38
CA ARG A 143 8.49 17.16 20.49
C ARG A 143 9.34 18.30 19.92
N PRO A 144 8.73 19.45 19.55
CA PRO A 144 9.45 20.58 18.95
C PRO A 144 10.65 21.07 19.77
N GLN A 145 10.56 20.95 21.11
CA GLN A 145 11.64 21.31 22.03
C GLN A 145 12.91 20.45 21.90
N LEU A 146 12.80 19.25 21.32
CA LEU A 146 13.91 18.33 21.09
C LEU A 146 14.36 18.31 19.62
N GLN A 147 13.84 19.22 18.80
CA GLN A 147 14.26 19.34 17.40
C GLN A 147 15.53 20.19 17.30
N LEU A 148 16.39 19.77 16.38
CA LEU A 148 17.59 20.45 15.95
C LEU A 148 17.25 21.46 14.86
N VAL A 149 17.78 22.67 15.00
CA VAL A 149 17.69 23.73 14.00
C VAL A 149 19.02 23.82 13.26
N ARG A 150 19.00 23.79 11.93
CA ARG A 150 20.22 23.93 11.13
C ARG A 150 20.78 25.32 11.27
N LEU A 151 22.08 25.42 11.51
CA LEU A 151 22.82 26.67 11.49
C LEU A 151 23.77 26.72 10.28
N GLN A 152 24.32 27.90 10.04
CA GLN A 152 25.50 28.03 9.17
C GLN A 152 26.69 27.31 9.81
N ASP A 153 27.47 26.61 8.99
CA ASP A 153 28.56 25.75 9.47
C ASP A 153 29.64 26.51 10.25
N ILE A 154 29.88 27.76 9.89
CA ILE A 154 30.81 28.66 10.60
C ILE A 154 30.44 28.82 12.09
N LYS A 155 29.15 28.74 12.45
CA LYS A 155 28.69 28.93 13.82
C LYS A 155 29.15 27.83 14.77
N CYS A 156 29.48 26.64 14.27
CA CYS A 156 30.05 25.55 15.06
C CYS A 156 31.59 25.54 15.08
N ARG A 157 32.26 26.32 14.21
CA ARG A 157 33.73 26.34 14.08
C ARG A 157 34.42 27.38 14.96
N ILE A 158 33.67 28.33 15.52
CA ILE A 158 34.21 29.36 16.41
C ILE A 158 34.47 28.71 17.78
N LYS A 159 35.75 28.43 18.10
CA LYS A 159 36.16 28.26 19.49
C LYS A 159 36.00 29.62 20.20
N PRO A 160 35.52 29.67 21.46
CA PRO A 160 35.54 30.92 22.19
C PRO A 160 36.98 31.43 22.25
N VAL A 161 37.21 32.65 21.77
CA VAL A 161 38.48 33.35 22.00
C VAL A 161 38.49 33.64 23.50
N ILE A 162 39.29 32.88 24.25
CA ILE A 162 39.59 33.19 25.63
C ILE A 162 40.59 34.35 25.56
N THR A 163 40.11 35.58 25.70
CA THR A 163 40.97 36.72 25.99
C THR A 163 41.50 36.54 27.41
N ALA A 164 42.82 36.35 27.53
CA ALA A 164 43.56 36.43 28.78
C ALA A 164 43.69 37.88 29.26
#